data_AF-A0A9K3LVG2-F1
#
_entry.id   AF-A0A9K3LVG2-F1
#
_cell.length_a   1.000
_cell.length_b   1.000
_cell.length_c   1.000
_cell.angle_alpha   90.00
_cell.angle_beta   90.00
_cell.angle_gamma   90.00
#
_symmetry.space_group_name_H-M   'P 1'
#
loop_
_entity.id
_entity.type
_entity.pdbx_description
1 polymer ?
#
loop_
_entity_poly.entity_id
_entity_poly.type
_entity_poly.pdbx_seq_one_letter_code
_entity_poly.pdbx_strand_id
1 'polypeptide(L)'
;MFPSFLTSVFFGENGDPRTANEPITTKSTVRGEVHEAGIKEYAFSGMQGWRMTMEDAHLVCTEIPVEGTNQVLNKGHAIFGIMDGHGGDFTSEFAADNFIKFFSANPYLQKYAKLNSEDQSNVPGIECLRQALAETFNRLDVEIRKCQNKRNDTFMNISKQQQNNGEDPPRVKFERSGSTCVVVFVTPSHIICANAGDSRAILRRGGSVLPLSFDHKPNNVPEMERINQAGGFVKCKRVDGDLAVSRGLGDFSYKSNETLPVEKQKVIPDPEFVVYPRSNQDEFMVLACDGVWDVATNEECSTFIQNLLDEGESNLGMICEEAIDTCLDKNSRDNMTIAVVTFQGCTLTPPSGLGISNAVWQRRTTRQAKQFQQSAKNAATRAATGVGLFLEDPPSNKRSINVSAGK
;
A
#
# COMPACT_ATOMS: atom_id res chain seq x y z
N MET A 1 22.77 40.53 13.93
CA MET A 1 21.96 39.92 15.01
C MET A 1 20.84 39.14 14.35
N PHE A 2 20.97 37.83 14.26
CA PHE A 2 19.89 36.92 13.85
C PHE A 2 19.15 36.47 15.11
N PRO A 3 17.81 36.55 15.19
CA PRO A 3 17.09 35.90 16.27
C PRO A 3 16.83 34.43 15.88
N SER A 4 17.40 33.53 16.68
CA SER A 4 17.11 32.11 16.71
C SER A 4 15.70 31.87 17.29
N PHE A 5 14.81 31.27 16.50
CA PHE A 5 13.56 30.73 17.04
C PHE A 5 13.83 29.34 17.63
N LEU A 6 13.93 29.29 18.95
CA LEU A 6 13.85 28.07 19.74
C LEU A 6 12.39 27.58 19.72
N THR A 7 12.17 26.42 19.09
CA THR A 7 10.89 25.72 19.12
C THR A 7 10.71 25.08 20.49
N SER A 8 9.79 25.60 21.31
CA SER A 8 9.38 24.99 22.56
C SER A 8 8.54 23.74 22.28
N VAL A 9 9.07 22.56 22.63
CA VAL A 9 8.31 21.32 22.70
C VAL A 9 7.51 21.35 24.02
N PHE A 10 6.20 21.56 23.94
CA PHE A 10 5.30 21.40 25.07
C PHE A 10 4.84 19.93 25.14
N PHE A 11 5.16 19.27 26.26
CA PHE A 11 4.60 17.99 26.65
C PHE A 11 3.15 18.22 27.13
N GLY A 12 2.18 17.65 26.40
CA GLY A 12 0.82 17.49 26.89
C GLY A 12 0.69 16.15 27.59
N GLU A 13 0.36 16.17 28.88
CA GLU A 13 -0.06 14.99 29.63
C GLU A 13 -1.43 14.49 29.11
N ASN A 14 -1.60 13.17 29.09
CA ASN A 14 -2.75 12.39 28.60
C ASN A 14 -2.90 12.23 27.08
N GLY A 15 -1.92 11.52 26.51
CA GLY A 15 -2.03 10.77 25.26
C GLY A 15 -0.92 9.73 25.25
N ASP A 16 -1.26 8.46 25.00
CA ASP A 16 -0.33 7.32 24.94
C ASP A 16 0.99 7.69 24.22
N PRO A 17 2.13 7.73 24.93
CA PRO A 17 3.42 8.03 24.32
C PRO A 17 3.96 6.76 23.65
N ARG A 18 3.38 6.35 22.52
CA ARG A 18 3.99 5.27 21.72
C ARG A 18 5.26 5.78 21.06
N THR A 19 6.36 5.59 21.78
CA THR A 19 7.70 5.60 21.20
C THR A 19 7.78 4.54 20.10
N ALA A 20 8.02 4.97 18.87
CA ALA A 20 8.27 4.12 17.70
C ALA A 20 9.56 3.31 17.85
N ASN A 21 9.55 2.30 18.72
CA ASN A 21 10.72 1.46 19.01
C ASN A 21 10.63 0.07 18.37
N GLU A 22 9.45 -0.36 17.90
CA GLU A 22 9.26 -1.67 17.28
C GLU A 22 8.19 -1.58 16.17
N PRO A 23 8.29 -2.38 15.10
CA PRO A 23 7.29 -2.42 14.04
C PRO A 23 6.03 -3.17 14.49
N ILE A 24 4.86 -2.78 13.96
CA ILE A 24 3.61 -3.53 14.14
C ILE A 24 3.59 -4.66 13.12
N THR A 25 3.84 -5.89 13.58
CA THR A 25 4.00 -7.07 12.73
C THR A 25 2.74 -7.90 12.54
N THR A 26 1.61 -7.48 13.13
CA THR A 26 0.30 -8.12 12.95
C THR A 26 -0.09 -8.10 11.47
N LYS A 27 -0.59 -9.24 10.98
CA LYS A 27 -1.01 -9.43 9.60
C LYS A 27 -2.52 -9.35 9.48
N SER A 28 -3.01 -8.71 8.43
CA SER A 28 -4.39 -8.83 7.96
C SER A 28 -4.37 -9.63 6.66
N THR A 29 -4.89 -10.85 6.68
CA THR A 29 -4.78 -11.79 5.56
C THR A 29 -6.17 -12.20 5.08
N VAL A 30 -6.43 -12.00 3.79
CA VAL A 30 -7.66 -12.41 3.10
C VAL A 30 -7.29 -13.45 2.05
N ARG A 31 -8.12 -14.48 1.88
CA ARG A 31 -7.91 -15.53 0.88
C ARG A 31 -9.23 -15.96 0.25
N GLY A 32 -9.16 -16.49 -0.96
CA GLY A 32 -10.31 -17.07 -1.62
C GLY A 32 -9.94 -17.94 -2.81
N GLU A 33 -10.94 -18.67 -3.28
CA GLU A 33 -10.84 -19.55 -4.44
C GLU A 33 -11.74 -19.01 -5.55
N VAL A 34 -11.33 -19.20 -6.81
CA VAL A 34 -12.09 -18.73 -7.98
C VAL A 34 -12.49 -19.90 -8.88
N HIS A 35 -11.62 -20.92 -9.02
CA HIS A 35 -11.77 -22.14 -9.85
C HIS A 35 -12.47 -21.99 -11.21
N GLU A 36 -12.49 -20.79 -11.77
CA GLU A 36 -13.16 -20.47 -13.04
C GLU A 36 -12.15 -19.97 -14.07
N ALA A 37 -12.30 -20.48 -15.29
CA ALA A 37 -11.42 -20.24 -16.44
C ALA A 37 -9.92 -20.30 -16.11
N GLY A 38 -9.47 -21.10 -15.13
CA GLY A 38 -8.05 -21.29 -14.83
C GLY A 38 -7.42 -20.29 -13.85
N ILE A 39 -8.21 -19.47 -13.16
CA ILE A 39 -7.79 -18.84 -11.89
C ILE A 39 -8.08 -19.85 -10.77
N LYS A 40 -7.11 -20.17 -9.92
CA LYS A 40 -7.27 -21.15 -8.84
C LYS A 40 -7.64 -20.44 -7.54
N GLU A 41 -6.67 -19.74 -6.97
CA GLU A 41 -6.75 -19.18 -5.63
C GLU A 41 -6.06 -17.82 -5.57
N TYR A 42 -6.44 -17.00 -4.60
CA TYR A 42 -5.76 -15.75 -4.29
C TYR A 42 -5.58 -15.59 -2.79
N ALA A 43 -4.58 -14.81 -2.41
CA ALA A 43 -4.46 -14.25 -1.08
C ALA A 43 -3.91 -12.83 -1.14
N PHE A 44 -4.34 -12.01 -0.17
CA PHE A 44 -3.77 -10.72 0.18
C PHE A 44 -3.26 -10.81 1.61
N SER A 45 -2.13 -10.17 1.89
CA SER A 45 -1.71 -9.90 3.26
C SER A 45 -1.22 -8.47 3.37
N GLY A 46 -1.56 -7.81 4.48
CA GLY A 46 -1.14 -6.46 4.81
C GLY A 46 -0.47 -6.39 6.18
N MET A 47 0.52 -5.51 6.34
CA MET A 47 1.22 -5.23 7.60
C MET A 47 1.59 -3.75 7.70
N GLN A 48 1.31 -3.15 8.85
CA GLN A 48 1.64 -1.75 9.09
C GLN A 48 3.16 -1.50 9.16
N GLY A 49 3.93 -2.41 9.75
CA GLY A 49 5.38 -2.29 9.83
C GLY A 49 5.82 -1.13 10.72
N TRP A 50 6.77 -0.33 10.24
CA TRP A 50 7.37 0.77 11.03
C TRP A 50 6.61 2.09 10.95
N ARG A 51 5.64 2.22 10.03
CA ARG A 51 4.84 3.45 9.90
C ARG A 51 3.90 3.64 11.09
N MET A 52 3.54 4.89 11.36
CA MET A 52 2.63 5.25 12.46
C MET A 52 1.19 4.83 12.20
N THR A 53 0.80 4.79 10.92
CA THR A 53 -0.53 4.47 10.40
C THR A 53 -0.40 3.38 9.35
N MET A 54 -1.48 2.64 9.11
CA MET A 54 -1.66 1.75 7.97
C MET A 54 -2.53 2.47 6.96
N GLU A 55 -1.96 2.90 5.84
CA GLU A 55 -2.65 3.69 4.81
C GLU A 55 -2.93 2.86 3.54
N ASP A 56 -2.45 1.61 3.45
CA ASP A 56 -2.78 0.72 2.33
C ASP A 56 -4.21 0.15 2.42
N ALA A 57 -4.83 -0.03 1.26
CA ALA A 57 -6.06 -0.79 1.07
C ALA A 57 -5.92 -1.79 -0.10
N HIS A 58 -6.84 -2.75 -0.18
CA HIS A 58 -6.87 -3.72 -1.28
C HIS A 58 -8.29 -4.01 -1.73
N LEU A 59 -8.41 -4.51 -2.96
CA LEU A 59 -9.66 -4.83 -3.61
C LEU A 59 -9.60 -6.24 -4.21
N VAL A 60 -10.67 -7.01 -4.03
CA VAL A 60 -10.92 -8.24 -4.78
C VAL A 60 -12.38 -8.36 -5.17
N CYS A 61 -12.66 -8.76 -6.41
CA CYS A 61 -14.00 -9.04 -6.90
C CYS A 61 -13.96 -10.13 -7.97
N THR A 62 -14.57 -11.28 -7.68
CA THR A 62 -14.60 -12.47 -8.57
C THR A 62 -15.95 -12.64 -9.27
N GLU A 63 -16.94 -11.84 -8.88
CA GLU A 63 -18.27 -11.80 -9.47
C GLU A 63 -18.56 -10.34 -9.79
N ILE A 64 -18.27 -9.91 -11.01
CA ILE A 64 -18.34 -8.48 -11.37
C ILE A 64 -19.77 -8.16 -11.82
N PRO A 65 -20.55 -7.38 -11.04
CA PRO A 65 -21.87 -7.00 -11.45
C PRO A 65 -21.81 -6.05 -12.65
N VAL A 66 -22.82 -6.11 -13.52
CA VAL A 66 -22.98 -5.16 -14.63
C VAL A 66 -24.31 -4.43 -14.43
N GLU A 67 -24.25 -3.20 -13.91
CA GLU A 67 -25.43 -2.42 -13.57
C GLU A 67 -26.30 -2.16 -14.81
N GLY A 68 -27.62 -2.10 -14.62
CA GLY A 68 -28.59 -1.98 -15.70
C GLY A 68 -28.84 -3.30 -16.45
N THR A 69 -28.26 -4.41 -15.98
CA THR A 69 -28.51 -5.76 -16.49
C THR A 69 -28.67 -6.76 -15.35
N ASN A 70 -29.24 -7.93 -15.64
CA ASN A 70 -29.22 -9.08 -14.72
C ASN A 70 -27.96 -9.95 -14.90
N GLN A 71 -26.91 -9.42 -15.54
CA GLN A 71 -25.69 -10.16 -15.83
C GLN A 71 -24.64 -9.91 -14.75
N VAL A 72 -23.90 -10.96 -14.44
CA VAL A 72 -22.68 -10.94 -13.64
C VAL A 72 -21.59 -11.56 -14.50
N LEU A 73 -20.44 -10.89 -14.60
CA LEU A 73 -19.26 -11.47 -15.24
C LEU A 73 -18.52 -12.29 -14.16
N ASN A 74 -18.74 -13.60 -14.19
CA ASN A 74 -18.10 -14.55 -13.28
C ASN A 74 -17.39 -15.70 -14.00
N LYS A 75 -17.52 -15.81 -15.33
CA LYS A 75 -17.02 -16.94 -16.14
C LYS A 75 -15.51 -16.91 -16.39
N GLY A 76 -14.70 -16.63 -15.38
CA GLY A 76 -13.27 -16.35 -15.51
C GLY A 76 -12.90 -14.88 -15.46
N HIS A 77 -13.80 -14.05 -14.91
CA HIS A 77 -13.60 -12.63 -14.72
C HIS A 77 -13.26 -12.36 -13.25
N ALA A 78 -12.16 -11.68 -12.98
CA ALA A 78 -11.80 -11.29 -11.63
C ALA A 78 -10.97 -10.00 -11.61
N ILE A 79 -11.20 -9.16 -10.62
CA ILE A 79 -10.46 -7.93 -10.36
C ILE A 79 -9.69 -8.09 -9.06
N PHE A 80 -8.41 -7.73 -9.10
CA PHE A 80 -7.52 -7.66 -7.95
C PHE A 80 -6.84 -6.29 -7.95
N GLY A 81 -6.74 -5.63 -6.81
CA GLY A 81 -6.08 -4.33 -6.73
C GLY A 81 -5.47 -4.01 -5.37
N ILE A 82 -4.48 -3.14 -5.39
CA ILE A 82 -3.81 -2.58 -4.21
C ILE A 82 -3.76 -1.06 -4.37
N MET A 83 -4.03 -0.37 -3.28
CA MET A 83 -4.00 1.08 -3.15
C MET A 83 -3.06 1.42 -2.01
N ASP A 84 -1.90 2.01 -2.33
CA ASP A 84 -0.92 2.47 -1.35
C ASP A 84 -1.24 3.92 -1.03
N GLY A 85 -1.71 4.19 0.19
CA GLY A 85 -2.19 5.50 0.62
C GLY A 85 -1.07 6.36 1.20
N HIS A 86 -1.15 7.67 0.99
CA HIS A 86 -0.23 8.61 1.62
C HIS A 86 -0.93 9.88 2.08
N GLY A 87 -0.49 10.41 3.22
CA GLY A 87 -1.09 11.61 3.81
C GLY A 87 -2.46 11.35 4.44
N GLY A 88 -2.77 10.08 4.73
CA GLY A 88 -4.04 9.58 5.24
C GLY A 88 -4.54 8.37 4.44
N ASP A 89 -5.38 7.56 5.07
CA ASP A 89 -5.99 6.33 4.54
C ASP A 89 -7.26 6.58 3.72
N PHE A 90 -7.87 7.78 3.81
CA PHE A 90 -9.15 8.04 3.17
C PHE A 90 -9.18 7.73 1.66
N THR A 91 -8.15 8.13 0.93
CA THR A 91 -8.14 8.00 -0.53
C THR A 91 -7.99 6.55 -0.98
N SER A 92 -7.12 5.78 -0.33
CA SER A 92 -6.93 4.35 -0.61
C SER A 92 -8.18 3.54 -0.23
N GLU A 93 -8.74 3.78 0.96
CA GLU A 93 -9.98 3.13 1.42
C GLU A 93 -11.16 3.45 0.50
N PHE A 94 -11.39 4.74 0.20
CA PHE A 94 -12.50 5.13 -0.68
C PHE A 94 -12.37 4.48 -2.06
N ALA A 95 -11.15 4.43 -2.60
CA ALA A 95 -10.88 3.79 -3.87
C ALA A 95 -11.20 2.30 -3.82
N ALA A 96 -10.70 1.57 -2.82
CA ALA A 96 -10.97 0.14 -2.66
C ALA A 96 -12.48 -0.16 -2.52
N ASP A 97 -13.18 0.59 -1.67
CA ASP A 97 -14.59 0.38 -1.38
C ASP A 97 -15.53 0.72 -2.55
N ASN A 98 -15.15 1.69 -3.39
CA ASN A 98 -16.03 2.21 -4.44
C ASN A 98 -15.62 1.82 -5.86
N PHE A 99 -14.47 1.15 -6.04
CA PHE A 99 -13.99 0.77 -7.38
C PHE A 99 -15.05 -0.04 -8.14
N ILE A 100 -15.54 -1.13 -7.53
CA ILE A 100 -16.50 -2.03 -8.18
C ILE A 100 -17.82 -1.33 -8.45
N LYS A 101 -18.27 -0.46 -7.56
CA LYS A 101 -19.48 0.35 -7.75
C LYS A 101 -19.39 1.23 -9.00
N PHE A 102 -18.27 1.91 -9.22
CA PHE A 102 -18.12 2.76 -10.41
C PHE A 102 -17.80 1.95 -11.66
N PHE A 103 -17.07 0.85 -11.53
CA PHE A 103 -16.77 -0.05 -12.63
C PHE A 103 -18.01 -0.77 -13.15
N SER A 104 -18.87 -1.27 -12.26
CA SER A 104 -20.11 -1.98 -12.62
C SER A 104 -21.12 -1.10 -13.35
N ALA A 105 -21.15 0.19 -13.00
CA ALA A 105 -21.98 1.21 -13.63
C ALA A 105 -21.44 1.71 -14.99
N ASN A 106 -20.23 1.28 -15.39
CA ASN A 106 -19.54 1.87 -16.52
C ASN A 106 -20.18 1.46 -17.88
N PRO A 107 -20.54 2.41 -18.76
CA PRO A 107 -21.12 2.11 -20.07
C PRO A 107 -20.25 1.21 -20.97
N TYR A 108 -18.92 1.31 -20.85
CA TYR A 108 -18.01 0.45 -21.62
C TYR A 108 -17.98 -0.98 -21.08
N LEU A 109 -18.14 -1.19 -19.77
CA LEU A 109 -18.33 -2.53 -19.21
C LEU A 109 -19.67 -3.13 -19.66
N GLN A 110 -20.74 -2.33 -19.66
CA GLN A 110 -22.05 -2.75 -20.18
C GLN A 110 -21.99 -3.10 -21.67
N LYS A 111 -21.18 -2.37 -22.45
CA LYS A 111 -20.92 -2.69 -23.86
C LYS A 111 -20.16 -4.01 -23.99
N TYR A 112 -19.08 -4.21 -23.22
CA TYR A 112 -18.33 -5.47 -23.18
C TYR A 112 -19.23 -6.67 -22.87
N ALA A 113 -20.11 -6.55 -21.86
CA ALA A 113 -21.02 -7.63 -21.45
C ALA A 113 -22.02 -8.04 -22.56
N LYS A 114 -22.32 -7.14 -23.50
CA LYS A 114 -23.22 -7.40 -24.64
C LYS A 114 -22.50 -7.98 -25.87
N LEU A 115 -21.18 -7.97 -25.90
CA LEU A 115 -20.40 -8.56 -26.98
C LEU A 115 -20.52 -10.09 -26.96
N ASN A 116 -20.41 -10.71 -28.14
CA ASN A 116 -20.25 -12.16 -28.22
C ASN A 116 -18.86 -12.58 -27.68
N SER A 117 -18.67 -13.89 -27.42
CA SER A 117 -17.43 -14.39 -26.81
C SER A 117 -16.16 -14.15 -27.64
N GLU A 118 -16.29 -14.10 -28.97
CA GLU A 118 -15.18 -13.81 -29.88
C GLU A 118 -14.76 -12.34 -29.75
N ASP A 119 -15.70 -11.41 -29.82
CA ASP A 119 -15.44 -9.97 -29.69
C ASP A 119 -14.93 -9.60 -28.30
N GLN A 120 -15.43 -10.27 -27.25
CA GLN A 120 -14.90 -10.13 -25.88
C GLN A 120 -13.42 -10.51 -25.78
N SER A 121 -12.97 -11.46 -26.58
CA SER A 121 -11.60 -11.98 -26.56
C SER A 121 -10.66 -11.29 -27.55
N ASN A 122 -11.15 -10.29 -28.29
CA ASN A 122 -10.40 -9.57 -29.31
C ASN A 122 -10.34 -8.07 -29.00
N VAL A 123 -9.75 -7.31 -29.92
CA VAL A 123 -9.57 -5.85 -29.83
C VAL A 123 -10.84 -5.10 -29.37
N PRO A 124 -12.06 -5.40 -29.88
CA PRO A 124 -13.26 -4.67 -29.45
C PRO A 124 -13.54 -4.81 -27.95
N GLY A 125 -13.40 -6.03 -27.40
CA GLY A 125 -13.58 -6.31 -25.99
C GLY A 125 -12.51 -5.66 -25.14
N ILE A 126 -11.24 -5.82 -25.50
CA ILE A 126 -10.09 -5.27 -24.77
C ILE A 126 -10.20 -3.74 -24.69
N GLU A 127 -10.58 -3.07 -25.77
CA GLU A 127 -10.74 -1.62 -25.79
C GLU A 127 -11.90 -1.15 -24.90
N CYS A 128 -13.02 -1.88 -24.88
CA CYS A 128 -14.10 -1.59 -23.92
C CYS A 128 -13.59 -1.68 -22.47
N LEU A 129 -12.76 -2.68 -22.15
CA LEU A 129 -12.24 -2.86 -20.80
C LEU A 129 -11.20 -1.78 -20.42
N ARG A 130 -10.32 -1.40 -21.33
CA ARG A 130 -9.37 -0.28 -21.12
C ARG A 130 -10.11 1.03 -20.86
N GLN A 131 -11.12 1.33 -21.67
CA GLN A 131 -11.96 2.53 -21.50
C GLN A 131 -12.76 2.48 -20.20
N ALA A 132 -13.31 1.31 -19.84
CA ALA A 132 -14.01 1.13 -18.58
C ALA A 132 -13.10 1.41 -17.37
N LEU A 133 -11.90 0.82 -17.35
CA LEU A 133 -10.92 1.02 -16.29
C LEU A 133 -10.45 2.48 -16.20
N ALA A 134 -10.07 3.10 -17.32
CA ALA A 134 -9.62 4.49 -17.33
C ALA A 134 -10.71 5.46 -16.80
N GLU A 135 -11.95 5.28 -17.26
CA GLU A 135 -13.06 6.11 -16.80
C GLU A 135 -13.40 5.85 -15.32
N THR A 136 -13.22 4.62 -14.82
CA THR A 136 -13.37 4.32 -13.39
C THR A 136 -12.31 5.05 -12.54
N PHE A 137 -11.05 5.11 -12.97
CA PHE A 137 -10.00 5.87 -12.28
C PHE A 137 -10.33 7.36 -12.25
N ASN A 138 -10.74 7.93 -13.39
CA ASN A 138 -11.16 9.33 -13.47
C ASN A 138 -12.39 9.62 -12.58
N ARG A 139 -13.37 8.71 -12.59
CA ARG A 139 -14.58 8.84 -11.77
C ARG A 139 -14.25 8.78 -10.27
N LEU A 140 -13.37 7.87 -9.87
CA LEU A 140 -12.87 7.78 -8.51
C LEU A 140 -12.23 9.11 -8.09
N ASP A 141 -11.30 9.65 -8.89
CA ASP A 141 -10.60 10.89 -8.57
C ASP A 141 -11.56 12.08 -8.37
N VAL A 142 -12.59 12.18 -9.24
CA VAL A 142 -13.64 13.20 -9.12
C VAL A 142 -14.46 13.05 -7.84
N GLU A 143 -14.89 11.83 -7.49
CA GLU A 143 -15.72 11.59 -6.31
C GLU A 143 -14.90 11.74 -5.01
N ILE A 144 -13.64 11.30 -5.00
CA ILE A 144 -12.69 11.54 -3.91
C ILE A 144 -12.57 13.05 -3.67
N ARG A 145 -12.39 13.88 -4.72
CA ARG A 145 -12.31 15.34 -4.58
C ARG A 145 -13.54 15.93 -3.92
N LYS A 146 -14.74 15.52 -4.34
CA LYS A 146 -15.99 15.97 -3.74
C LYS A 146 -16.05 15.62 -2.25
N CYS A 147 -15.69 14.38 -1.90
CA CYS A 147 -15.70 13.91 -0.53
C CYS A 147 -14.64 14.62 0.35
N GLN A 148 -13.41 14.81 -0.15
CA GLN A 148 -12.38 15.57 0.56
C GLN A 148 -12.83 17.02 0.79
N ASN A 149 -13.33 17.71 -0.24
CA ASN A 149 -13.84 19.07 -0.11
C ASN A 149 -14.95 19.16 0.94
N LYS A 150 -15.94 18.24 0.91
CA LYS A 150 -17.02 18.20 1.89
C LYS A 150 -16.50 17.99 3.32
N ARG A 151 -15.54 17.08 3.52
CA ARG A 151 -14.89 16.84 4.82
C ARG A 151 -14.18 18.10 5.30
N ASN A 152 -13.43 18.75 4.42
CA ASN A 152 -12.66 19.96 4.70
C ASN A 152 -13.54 21.17 5.00
N ASP A 153 -14.65 21.36 4.27
CA ASP A 153 -15.62 22.42 4.55
C ASP A 153 -16.28 22.23 5.92
N THR A 154 -16.62 20.99 6.26
CA THR A 154 -17.18 20.64 7.57
C THR A 154 -16.17 20.96 8.68
N PHE A 155 -14.90 20.57 8.49
CA PHE A 155 -13.82 20.87 9.42
C PHE A 155 -13.62 22.38 9.61
N MET A 156 -13.61 23.16 8.53
CA MET A 156 -13.44 24.62 8.59
C MET A 156 -14.61 25.30 9.31
N ASN A 157 -15.83 24.80 9.13
CA ASN A 157 -17.02 25.33 9.81
C ASN A 157 -16.97 25.06 11.33
N ILE A 158 -16.63 23.83 11.74
CA ILE A 158 -16.47 23.47 13.16
C ILE A 158 -15.34 24.28 13.80
N SER A 159 -14.20 24.38 13.11
CA SER A 159 -13.04 25.14 13.61
C SER A 159 -13.38 26.60 13.88
N LYS A 160 -14.13 27.24 12.97
CA LYS A 160 -14.61 28.63 13.16
C LYS A 160 -15.58 28.75 14.33
N GLN A 161 -16.49 27.79 14.52
CA GLN A 161 -17.43 27.78 15.64
C GLN A 161 -16.69 27.65 16.99
N GLN A 162 -15.73 26.73 17.08
CA GLN A 162 -14.95 26.52 18.31
C GLN A 162 -14.06 27.72 18.65
N GLN A 163 -13.39 28.31 17.65
CA GLN A 163 -12.64 29.55 17.84
C GLN A 163 -13.53 30.68 18.36
N ASN A 164 -14.74 30.84 17.82
CA ASN A 164 -15.70 31.84 18.31
C ASN A 164 -16.17 31.57 19.75
N ASN A 165 -16.19 30.30 20.18
CA ASN A 165 -16.55 29.89 21.53
C ASN A 165 -15.37 29.89 22.51
N GLY A 166 -14.15 30.25 22.06
CA GLY A 166 -12.94 30.19 22.89
C GLY A 166 -12.47 28.76 23.19
N GLU A 167 -12.91 27.77 22.42
CA GLU A 167 -12.49 26.37 22.50
C GLU A 167 -11.25 26.14 21.62
N ASP A 168 -10.44 25.15 22.01
CA ASP A 168 -9.31 24.70 21.19
C ASP A 168 -9.81 24.20 19.83
N PRO A 169 -9.07 24.44 18.73
CA PRO A 169 -9.45 23.96 17.42
C PRO A 169 -9.51 22.42 17.41
N PRO A 170 -10.40 21.85 16.56
CA PRO A 170 -10.57 20.41 16.51
C PRO A 170 -9.27 19.74 16.06
N ARG A 171 -8.93 18.60 16.69
CA ARG A 171 -7.73 17.80 16.34
C ARG A 171 -7.84 17.08 14.98
N VAL A 172 -8.92 17.30 14.23
CA VAL A 172 -9.17 16.69 12.93
C VAL A 172 -8.20 17.30 11.92
N LYS A 173 -7.53 16.47 11.13
CA LYS A 173 -6.61 16.96 10.09
C LYS A 173 -7.38 17.29 8.81
N PHE A 174 -6.93 18.32 8.11
CA PHE A 174 -7.41 18.62 6.75
C PHE A 174 -7.09 17.42 5.86
N GLU A 175 -8.10 16.91 5.17
CA GLU A 175 -8.00 15.75 4.30
C GLU A 175 -7.30 16.15 3.00
N ARG A 176 -6.11 15.59 2.77
CA ARG A 176 -5.28 15.81 1.58
C ARG A 176 -4.64 14.52 1.09
N SER A 177 -5.14 13.37 1.54
CA SER A 177 -4.56 12.10 1.16
C SER A 177 -4.56 11.92 -0.36
N GLY A 178 -3.58 11.14 -0.81
CA GLY A 178 -3.56 10.55 -2.13
C GLY A 178 -3.37 9.05 -2.01
N SER A 179 -3.43 8.36 -3.14
CA SER A 179 -3.10 6.95 -3.19
C SER A 179 -2.67 6.52 -4.59
N THR A 180 -1.77 5.54 -4.64
CA THR A 180 -1.59 4.76 -5.86
C THR A 180 -2.84 3.92 -6.15
N CYS A 181 -2.93 3.38 -7.37
CA CYS A 181 -3.94 2.40 -7.70
C CYS A 181 -3.40 1.47 -8.77
N VAL A 182 -3.08 0.23 -8.39
CA VAL A 182 -2.77 -0.85 -9.33
C VAL A 182 -3.92 -1.84 -9.32
N VAL A 183 -4.51 -2.10 -10.48
CA VAL A 183 -5.64 -3.01 -10.65
C VAL A 183 -5.35 -3.96 -11.81
N VAL A 184 -5.49 -5.27 -11.57
CA VAL A 184 -5.41 -6.31 -12.59
C VAL A 184 -6.79 -6.91 -12.80
N PHE A 185 -7.34 -6.70 -14.00
CA PHE A 185 -8.56 -7.35 -14.47
C PHE A 185 -8.19 -8.58 -15.30
N VAL A 186 -8.47 -9.76 -14.75
CA VAL A 186 -8.37 -11.04 -15.45
C VAL A 186 -9.70 -11.35 -16.13
N THR A 187 -9.65 -11.74 -17.40
CA THR A 187 -10.78 -12.26 -18.17
C THR A 187 -10.49 -13.72 -18.58
N PRO A 188 -11.42 -14.40 -19.27
CA PRO A 188 -11.16 -15.73 -19.80
C PRO A 188 -9.98 -15.78 -20.78
N SER A 189 -9.67 -14.65 -21.44
CA SER A 189 -8.69 -14.60 -22.53
C SER A 189 -7.50 -13.68 -22.26
N HIS A 190 -7.60 -12.71 -21.34
CA HIS A 190 -6.57 -11.68 -21.14
C HIS A 190 -6.32 -11.38 -19.65
N ILE A 191 -5.11 -10.92 -19.35
CA ILE A 191 -4.74 -10.26 -18.09
C ILE A 191 -4.46 -8.80 -18.45
N ILE A 192 -5.25 -7.89 -17.89
CA ILE A 192 -5.18 -6.44 -18.16
C ILE A 192 -4.82 -5.74 -16.87
N CYS A 193 -3.62 -5.17 -16.79
CA CYS A 193 -3.22 -4.34 -15.66
C CYS A 193 -3.39 -2.86 -16.00
N ALA A 194 -4.01 -2.12 -15.10
CA ALA A 194 -4.12 -0.66 -15.09
C ALA A 194 -3.36 -0.14 -13.86
N ASN A 195 -2.34 0.69 -14.05
CA ASN A 195 -1.52 1.21 -12.96
C ASN A 195 -1.47 2.74 -12.97
N ALA A 196 -1.69 3.37 -11.82
CA ALA A 196 -1.40 4.77 -11.58
C ALA A 196 -0.66 4.90 -10.24
N GLY A 197 0.64 5.23 -10.28
CA GLY A 197 1.52 5.25 -9.12
C GLY A 197 2.67 4.26 -9.23
N ASP A 198 3.28 3.92 -8.10
CA ASP A 198 4.50 3.10 -7.96
C ASP A 198 4.29 1.80 -7.17
N SER A 199 3.05 1.46 -6.83
CA SER A 199 2.69 0.06 -6.64
C SER A 199 2.88 -0.71 -7.96
N ARG A 200 3.19 -2.00 -7.86
CA ARG A 200 3.60 -2.79 -9.03
C ARG A 200 2.96 -4.16 -9.08
N ALA A 201 2.72 -4.63 -10.30
CA ALA A 201 2.26 -5.98 -10.58
C ALA A 201 3.23 -6.72 -11.54
N ILE A 202 3.38 -8.02 -11.33
CA ILE A 202 4.16 -8.93 -12.19
C ILE A 202 3.40 -10.23 -12.44
N LEU A 203 3.68 -10.89 -13.56
CA LEU A 203 3.17 -12.21 -13.93
C LEU A 203 4.34 -13.18 -14.10
N ARG A 204 4.30 -14.33 -13.43
CA ARG A 204 5.16 -15.46 -13.72
C ARG A 204 4.49 -16.38 -14.74
N ARG A 205 5.18 -16.65 -15.84
CA ARG A 205 4.71 -17.51 -16.95
C ARG A 205 5.84 -18.36 -17.48
N GLY A 206 5.65 -19.68 -17.47
CA GLY A 206 6.63 -20.63 -18.01
C GLY A 206 8.04 -20.44 -17.43
N GLY A 207 8.14 -20.09 -16.15
CA GLY A 207 9.38 -19.82 -15.44
C GLY A 207 9.92 -18.39 -15.58
N SER A 208 9.37 -17.58 -16.49
CA SER A 208 9.81 -16.20 -16.76
C SER A 208 8.95 -15.18 -16.02
N VAL A 209 9.54 -14.04 -15.66
CA VAL A 209 8.84 -12.92 -15.01
C VAL A 209 8.53 -11.85 -16.05
N LEU A 210 7.25 -11.54 -16.21
CA LEU A 210 6.74 -10.52 -17.12
C LEU A 210 6.22 -9.33 -16.30
N PRO A 211 6.66 -8.09 -16.58
CA PRO A 211 6.08 -6.91 -15.93
C PRO A 211 4.63 -6.73 -16.37
N LEU A 212 3.72 -6.55 -15.41
CA LEU A 212 2.34 -6.13 -15.65
C LEU A 212 2.16 -4.61 -15.46
N SER A 213 3.10 -3.94 -14.82
CA SER A 213 3.10 -2.48 -14.71
C SER A 213 4.52 -1.91 -14.65
N PHE A 214 4.60 -0.60 -14.86
CA PHE A 214 5.80 0.20 -14.65
C PHE A 214 5.50 1.33 -13.67
N ASP A 215 6.43 1.63 -12.78
CA ASP A 215 6.24 2.63 -11.74
C ASP A 215 6.21 4.04 -12.31
N HIS A 216 5.26 4.83 -11.86
CA HIS A 216 5.13 6.24 -12.22
C HIS A 216 5.90 7.13 -11.25
N LYS A 217 7.22 7.20 -11.46
CA LYS A 217 8.12 8.05 -10.68
C LYS A 217 8.30 9.43 -11.36
N PRO A 218 8.34 10.54 -10.62
CA PRO A 218 8.50 11.89 -11.16
C PRO A 218 9.72 12.09 -12.06
N ASN A 219 10.80 11.33 -11.86
CA ASN A 219 12.02 11.41 -12.66
C ASN A 219 11.98 10.57 -13.95
N ASN A 220 10.87 9.90 -14.25
CA ASN A 220 10.66 9.28 -15.56
C ASN A 220 10.47 10.39 -16.59
N VAL A 221 11.10 10.28 -17.76
CA VAL A 221 11.11 11.34 -18.79
C VAL A 221 9.71 11.89 -19.14
N PRO A 222 8.71 11.06 -19.52
CA PRO A 222 7.38 11.57 -19.87
C PRO A 222 6.66 12.24 -18.67
N GLU A 223 6.88 11.73 -17.46
CA GLU A 223 6.28 12.27 -16.24
C GLU A 223 6.89 13.62 -15.88
N MET A 224 8.21 13.72 -15.93
CA MET A 224 8.97 14.95 -15.67
C MET A 224 8.60 16.04 -16.67
N GLU A 225 8.46 15.71 -17.95
CA GLU A 225 8.01 16.65 -18.99
C GLU A 225 6.61 17.19 -18.69
N ARG A 226 5.65 16.31 -18.37
CA ARG A 226 4.30 16.72 -17.98
C ARG A 226 4.31 17.64 -16.75
N ILE A 227 5.06 17.28 -15.70
CA ILE A 227 5.18 18.07 -14.47
C ILE A 227 5.72 19.47 -14.77
N ASN A 228 6.77 19.58 -15.59
CA ASN A 228 7.35 20.87 -15.96
C ASN A 228 6.40 21.71 -16.83
N GLN A 229 5.70 21.08 -17.78
CA GLN A 229 4.67 21.76 -18.60
C GLN A 229 3.48 22.24 -17.77
N ALA A 230 3.17 21.55 -16.66
CA ALA A 230 2.15 21.94 -15.71
C ALA A 230 2.57 23.07 -14.76
N GLY A 231 3.79 23.61 -14.91
CA GLY A 231 4.36 24.66 -14.05
C GLY A 231 4.94 24.13 -12.73
N GLY A 232 5.22 22.82 -12.64
CA GLY A 232 5.93 22.20 -11.53
C GLY A 232 7.41 22.00 -11.83
N PHE A 233 8.09 21.30 -10.93
CA PHE A 233 9.47 20.85 -11.14
C PHE A 233 9.71 19.49 -10.47
N VAL A 234 10.80 18.82 -10.84
CA VAL A 234 11.22 17.57 -10.20
C VAL A 234 12.51 17.81 -9.44
N LYS A 235 12.50 17.56 -8.12
CA LYS A 235 13.67 17.68 -7.25
C LYS A 235 13.75 16.46 -6.35
N CYS A 236 14.93 15.86 -6.22
CA CYS A 236 15.15 14.64 -5.42
C CYS A 236 14.15 13.51 -5.76
N LYS A 237 13.85 13.33 -7.06
CA LYS A 237 12.84 12.38 -7.58
C LYS A 237 11.40 12.63 -7.10
N ARG A 238 11.09 13.84 -6.65
CA ARG A 238 9.77 14.22 -6.13
C ARG A 238 9.17 15.40 -6.91
N VAL A 239 7.85 15.38 -7.11
CA VAL A 239 7.07 16.50 -7.67
C VAL A 239 7.15 17.68 -6.70
N ASP A 240 7.60 18.82 -7.19
CA ASP A 240 7.85 20.04 -6.43
C ASP A 240 8.76 19.82 -5.19
N GLY A 241 9.56 18.75 -5.19
CA GLY A 241 10.40 18.35 -4.06
C GLY A 241 9.69 17.66 -2.90
N ASP A 242 8.39 17.35 -3.04
CA ASP A 242 7.53 16.84 -1.97
C ASP A 242 6.98 15.43 -2.29
N LEU A 243 6.15 15.27 -3.33
CA LEU A 243 5.46 14.00 -3.62
C LEU A 243 6.32 13.01 -4.43
N ALA A 244 6.42 11.75 -4.00
CA ALA A 244 7.27 10.72 -4.62
C ALA A 244 6.68 10.01 -5.85
N VAL A 245 5.39 10.19 -6.11
CA VAL A 245 4.66 9.62 -7.25
C VAL A 245 4.24 10.70 -8.23
N SER A 246 4.19 10.35 -9.51
CA SER A 246 3.70 11.26 -10.57
C SER A 246 2.28 10.95 -11.02
N ARG A 247 1.72 9.80 -10.65
CA ARG A 247 0.33 9.42 -10.94
C ARG A 247 -0.31 8.82 -9.70
N GLY A 248 -1.62 8.96 -9.58
CA GLY A 248 -2.38 8.48 -8.43
C GLY A 248 -3.73 9.18 -8.30
N LEU A 249 -4.56 8.66 -7.42
CA LEU A 249 -5.84 9.24 -7.01
C LEU A 249 -5.61 10.24 -5.87
N GLY A 250 -6.47 11.26 -5.74
CA GLY A 250 -6.32 12.28 -4.70
C GLY A 250 -5.25 13.32 -5.04
N ASP A 251 -4.45 13.75 -4.05
CA ASP A 251 -3.34 14.71 -4.23
C ASP A 251 -3.76 16.02 -4.91
N PHE A 252 -4.93 16.55 -4.57
CA PHE A 252 -5.54 17.62 -5.35
C PHE A 252 -4.78 18.94 -5.35
N SER A 253 -3.85 19.16 -4.40
CA SER A 253 -2.91 20.29 -4.45
C SER A 253 -2.05 20.29 -5.72
N TYR A 254 -1.80 19.12 -6.31
CA TYR A 254 -1.05 18.93 -7.55
C TYR A 254 -1.94 18.87 -8.80
N LYS A 255 -3.26 19.00 -8.62
CA LYS A 255 -4.31 18.88 -9.65
C LYS A 255 -5.25 20.08 -9.67
N SER A 256 -4.72 21.27 -9.40
CA SER A 256 -5.49 22.52 -9.25
C SER A 256 -5.13 23.59 -10.29
N ASN A 257 -4.41 23.23 -11.37
CA ASN A 257 -4.17 24.17 -12.45
C ASN A 257 -5.45 24.29 -13.30
N GLU A 258 -6.20 25.38 -13.11
CA GLU A 258 -7.47 25.65 -13.81
C GLU A 258 -7.33 25.84 -15.33
N THR A 259 -6.11 26.11 -15.82
CA THR A 259 -5.85 26.31 -17.25
C THR A 259 -5.52 25.01 -17.99
N LEU A 260 -5.34 23.91 -17.26
CA LEU A 260 -4.95 22.63 -17.81
C LEU A 260 -6.05 21.58 -17.60
N PRO A 261 -6.27 20.69 -18.58
CA PRO A 261 -7.14 19.55 -18.38
C PRO A 261 -6.49 18.52 -17.42
N VAL A 262 -7.27 17.52 -16.98
CA VAL A 262 -6.87 16.56 -15.93
C VAL A 262 -5.59 15.81 -16.32
N GLU A 263 -5.49 15.37 -17.57
CA GLU A 263 -4.38 14.59 -18.11
C GLU A 263 -3.08 15.39 -18.26
N LYS A 264 -3.13 16.71 -18.02
CA LYS A 264 -1.96 17.61 -18.08
C LYS A 264 -1.60 18.23 -16.72
N GLN A 265 -2.20 17.75 -15.63
CA GLN A 265 -1.83 18.18 -14.28
C GLN A 265 -0.45 17.62 -13.87
N LYS A 266 0.12 18.13 -12.77
CA LYS A 266 1.43 17.64 -12.27
C LYS A 266 1.33 16.16 -11.88
N VAL A 267 0.26 15.82 -11.16
CA VAL A 267 -0.14 14.45 -10.84
C VAL A 267 -1.41 14.13 -11.60
N ILE A 268 -1.51 12.96 -12.22
CA ILE A 268 -2.71 12.58 -13.00
C ILE A 268 -3.27 11.24 -12.51
N PRO A 269 -4.60 11.02 -12.55
CA PRO A 269 -5.20 9.74 -12.20
C PRO A 269 -5.13 8.70 -13.34
N ASP A 270 -4.72 9.11 -14.55
CA ASP A 270 -4.73 8.27 -15.74
C ASP A 270 -3.85 7.01 -15.58
N PRO A 271 -4.44 5.81 -15.68
CA PRO A 271 -3.66 4.58 -15.60
C PRO A 271 -2.91 4.31 -16.90
N GLU A 272 -1.72 3.70 -16.75
CA GLU A 272 -1.04 3.02 -17.84
C GLU A 272 -1.48 1.56 -17.91
N PHE A 273 -1.52 0.99 -19.13
CA PHE A 273 -2.04 -0.35 -19.36
C PHE A 273 -1.00 -1.29 -19.95
N VAL A 274 -0.85 -2.47 -19.32
CA VAL A 274 -0.20 -3.64 -19.92
C VAL A 274 -1.22 -4.75 -20.07
N VAL A 275 -1.25 -5.37 -21.24
CA VAL A 275 -2.22 -6.41 -21.59
C VAL A 275 -1.48 -7.63 -22.12
N TYR A 276 -1.71 -8.79 -21.52
CA TYR A 276 -1.24 -10.07 -22.05
C TYR A 276 -2.40 -11.00 -22.37
N PRO A 277 -2.37 -11.73 -23.49
CA PRO A 277 -3.24 -12.88 -23.67
C PRO A 277 -2.89 -13.95 -22.63
N ARG A 278 -3.90 -14.64 -22.13
CA ARG A 278 -3.74 -15.73 -21.16
C ARG A 278 -3.09 -16.94 -21.81
N SER A 279 -2.37 -17.69 -20.99
CA SER A 279 -1.67 -18.90 -21.37
C SER A 279 -1.90 -19.98 -20.33
N ASN A 280 -1.90 -21.25 -20.76
CA ASN A 280 -1.89 -22.38 -19.84
C ASN A 280 -0.56 -22.49 -19.06
N GLN A 281 0.45 -21.71 -19.44
CA GLN A 281 1.72 -21.55 -18.72
C GLN A 281 1.69 -20.42 -17.68
N ASP A 282 0.56 -19.70 -17.53
CA ASP A 282 0.41 -18.74 -16.45
C ASP A 282 0.50 -19.48 -15.12
N GLU A 283 1.47 -19.11 -14.29
CA GLU A 283 1.72 -19.72 -12.98
C GLU A 283 1.02 -18.87 -11.91
N PHE A 284 1.56 -17.70 -11.61
CA PHE A 284 0.98 -16.79 -10.64
C PHE A 284 1.28 -15.34 -10.99
N MET A 285 0.43 -14.43 -10.51
CA MET A 285 0.73 -13.01 -10.51
C MET A 285 0.90 -12.49 -9.09
N VAL A 286 1.68 -11.43 -8.97
CA VAL A 286 1.93 -10.72 -7.72
C VAL A 286 1.57 -9.27 -7.91
N LEU A 287 0.84 -8.70 -6.96
CA LEU A 287 0.62 -7.26 -6.82
C LEU A 287 1.20 -6.85 -5.46
N ALA A 288 1.91 -5.73 -5.37
CA ALA A 288 2.29 -5.18 -4.07
C ALA A 288 2.48 -3.66 -4.12
N CYS A 289 2.44 -3.01 -2.95
CA CYS A 289 2.87 -1.64 -2.75
C CYS A 289 4.40 -1.51 -2.75
N ASP A 290 4.92 -0.28 -2.74
CA ASP A 290 6.37 -0.05 -2.84
C ASP A 290 7.14 -0.55 -1.61
N GLY A 291 6.49 -0.68 -0.45
CA GLY A 291 7.04 -1.29 0.75
C GLY A 291 7.61 -2.71 0.55
N VAL A 292 7.13 -3.43 -0.47
CA VAL A 292 7.72 -4.69 -0.94
C VAL A 292 8.77 -4.46 -2.03
N TRP A 293 8.44 -3.67 -3.05
CA TRP A 293 9.27 -3.48 -4.25
C TRP A 293 10.55 -2.67 -4.03
N ASP A 294 10.62 -1.90 -2.94
CA ASP A 294 11.82 -1.15 -2.54
C ASP A 294 12.95 -2.07 -2.05
N VAL A 295 12.62 -3.30 -1.62
CA VAL A 295 13.58 -4.27 -1.07
C VAL A 295 13.61 -5.60 -1.84
N ALA A 296 12.81 -5.73 -2.89
CA ALA A 296 12.77 -6.89 -3.75
C ALA A 296 12.56 -6.51 -5.21
N THR A 297 13.47 -6.97 -6.08
CA THR A 297 13.27 -6.93 -7.53
C THR A 297 12.14 -7.86 -7.96
N ASN A 298 11.68 -7.70 -9.21
CA ASN A 298 10.63 -8.55 -9.79
C ASN A 298 11.05 -10.03 -9.76
N GLU A 299 12.30 -10.32 -10.13
CA GLU A 299 12.88 -11.65 -10.17
C GLU A 299 13.05 -12.23 -8.76
N GLU A 300 13.59 -11.46 -7.81
CA GLU A 300 13.74 -11.92 -6.42
C GLU A 300 12.39 -12.25 -5.78
N CYS A 301 11.37 -11.41 -5.99
CA CYS A 301 10.02 -11.65 -5.47
C CYS A 301 9.41 -12.93 -6.08
N SER A 302 9.49 -13.08 -7.40
CA SER A 302 8.99 -14.27 -8.09
C SER A 302 9.71 -15.55 -7.64
N THR A 303 11.05 -15.53 -7.57
CA THR A 303 11.85 -16.66 -7.11
C THR A 303 11.53 -17.01 -5.66
N PHE A 304 11.34 -16.01 -4.79
CA PHE A 304 10.99 -16.25 -3.40
C PHE A 304 9.64 -16.98 -3.27
N ILE A 305 8.60 -16.50 -3.96
CA ILE A 305 7.28 -17.15 -3.97
C ILE A 305 7.37 -18.56 -4.55
N GLN A 306 8.09 -18.73 -5.67
CA GLN A 306 8.31 -20.04 -6.28
C GLN A 306 8.99 -21.02 -5.32
N ASN A 307 10.02 -20.60 -4.59
CA ASN A 307 10.72 -21.45 -3.63
C ASN A 307 9.78 -21.94 -2.51
N LEU A 308 8.87 -21.09 -2.02
CA LEU A 308 7.89 -21.49 -1.01
C LEU A 308 6.90 -22.53 -1.55
N LEU A 309 6.46 -22.36 -2.81
CA LEU A 309 5.61 -23.32 -3.50
C LEU A 309 6.34 -24.65 -3.73
N ASP A 310 7.61 -24.61 -4.12
CA ASP A 310 8.47 -25.79 -4.34
C ASP A 310 8.77 -26.55 -3.04
N GLU A 311 8.83 -25.85 -1.91
CA GLU A 311 8.92 -26.45 -0.58
C GLU A 311 7.61 -27.12 -0.14
N GLY A 312 6.52 -26.93 -0.90
CA GLY A 312 5.23 -27.55 -0.67
C GLY A 312 4.27 -26.72 0.18
N GLU A 313 4.54 -25.43 0.41
CA GLU A 313 3.55 -24.54 1.02
C GLU A 313 2.43 -24.27 0.01
N SER A 314 1.23 -24.70 0.33
CA SER A 314 0.04 -24.49 -0.50
C SER A 314 -0.84 -23.33 -0.04
N ASN A 315 -0.64 -22.83 1.19
CA ASN A 315 -1.43 -21.74 1.72
C ASN A 315 -0.87 -20.40 1.24
N LEU A 316 -1.52 -19.80 0.24
CA LEU A 316 -1.11 -18.50 -0.32
C LEU A 316 -1.08 -17.37 0.72
N GLY A 317 -1.92 -17.43 1.75
CA GLY A 317 -1.87 -16.47 2.85
C GLY A 317 -0.56 -16.55 3.64
N MET A 318 -0.09 -17.78 3.91
CA MET A 318 1.19 -18.00 4.58
C MET A 318 2.37 -17.53 3.72
N ILE A 319 2.29 -17.74 2.41
CA ILE A 319 3.28 -17.24 1.43
C ILE A 319 3.32 -15.71 1.44
N CYS A 320 2.17 -15.04 1.38
CA CYS A 320 2.09 -13.58 1.43
C CYS A 320 2.69 -13.02 2.73
N GLU A 321 2.29 -13.58 3.87
CA GLU A 321 2.80 -13.15 5.18
C GLU A 321 4.32 -13.38 5.31
N GLU A 322 4.84 -14.50 4.81
CA GLU A 322 6.26 -14.83 4.81
C GLU A 322 7.07 -13.90 3.88
N ALA A 323 6.48 -13.47 2.75
CA ALA A 323 7.06 -12.46 1.87
C ALA A 323 7.18 -11.10 2.58
N ILE A 324 6.13 -10.68 3.29
CA ILE A 324 6.14 -9.43 4.07
C ILE A 324 7.18 -9.48 5.19
N ASP A 325 7.24 -10.57 5.95
CA ASP A 325 8.24 -10.72 7.02
C ASP A 325 9.66 -10.68 6.46
N THR A 326 9.88 -11.27 5.27
CA THR A 326 11.17 -11.21 4.58
C THR A 326 11.51 -9.78 4.13
N CYS A 327 10.53 -8.99 3.67
CA CYS A 327 10.74 -7.58 3.33
C CYS A 327 11.06 -6.73 4.57
N LEU A 328 10.41 -7.01 5.70
CA LEU A 328 10.73 -6.38 6.99
C LEU A 328 12.15 -6.74 7.45
N ASP A 329 12.55 -7.99 7.33
CA ASP A 329 13.92 -8.46 7.64
C ASP A 329 14.97 -7.80 6.73
N LYS A 330 14.60 -7.50 5.48
CA LYS A 330 15.38 -6.68 4.54
C LYS A 330 15.31 -5.16 4.84
N ASN A 331 14.78 -4.78 5.99
CA ASN A 331 14.68 -3.41 6.49
C ASN A 331 13.76 -2.50 5.65
N SER A 332 12.69 -3.05 5.07
CA SER A 332 11.55 -2.24 4.67
C SER A 332 10.96 -1.54 5.90
N ARG A 333 10.70 -0.24 5.76
CA ARG A 333 10.16 0.62 6.84
C ARG A 333 8.77 1.15 6.52
N ASP A 334 8.13 0.56 5.52
CA ASP A 334 6.84 1.02 5.03
C ASP A 334 5.67 0.18 5.52
N ASN A 335 4.45 0.61 5.19
CA ASN A 335 3.32 -0.29 5.05
C ASN A 335 3.64 -1.30 3.95
N MET A 336 3.18 -2.54 4.13
CA MET A 336 3.43 -3.61 3.18
C MET A 336 2.15 -4.37 2.93
N THR A 337 1.68 -4.32 1.69
CA THR A 337 0.56 -5.12 1.19
C THR A 337 1.01 -5.88 -0.05
N ILE A 338 0.81 -7.20 -0.05
CA ILE A 338 1.10 -8.09 -1.18
C ILE A 338 -0.11 -8.97 -1.46
N ALA A 339 -0.35 -9.23 -2.74
CA ALA A 339 -1.32 -10.19 -3.23
C ALA A 339 -0.62 -11.22 -4.11
N VAL A 340 -0.98 -12.49 -3.95
CA VAL A 340 -0.58 -13.58 -4.84
C VAL A 340 -1.83 -14.23 -5.39
N VAL A 341 -1.92 -14.35 -6.72
CA VAL A 341 -3.02 -15.03 -7.41
C VAL A 341 -2.44 -16.12 -8.29
N THR A 342 -2.93 -17.35 -8.12
CA THR A 342 -2.45 -18.53 -8.85
C THR A 342 -3.38 -18.90 -9.99
N PHE A 343 -2.78 -19.39 -11.06
CA PHE A 343 -3.45 -19.89 -12.25
C PHE A 343 -3.18 -21.38 -12.43
N GLN A 344 -3.84 -22.01 -13.40
CA GLN A 344 -3.75 -23.45 -13.64
C GLN A 344 -2.29 -23.93 -13.72
N GLY A 345 -1.43 -23.19 -14.43
CA GLY A 345 -0.03 -23.54 -14.65
C GLY A 345 0.82 -23.55 -13.37
N CYS A 346 0.31 -23.00 -12.26
CA CYS A 346 0.91 -23.19 -10.94
C CYS A 346 0.62 -24.62 -10.46
N THR A 347 1.57 -25.51 -10.73
CA THR A 347 1.57 -26.86 -10.20
C THR A 347 2.45 -26.93 -8.97
N LEU A 348 1.85 -27.25 -7.82
CA LEU A 348 2.59 -27.70 -6.65
C LEU A 348 3.17 -29.06 -6.99
N THR A 349 4.49 -29.17 -7.09
CA THR A 349 5.14 -30.48 -7.20
C THR A 349 5.26 -31.01 -5.77
N PRO A 350 4.49 -32.03 -5.34
CA PRO A 350 4.73 -32.59 -4.02
C PRO A 350 6.15 -33.14 -3.98
N PRO A 351 6.97 -32.83 -2.96
CA PRO A 351 8.31 -33.36 -2.85
C PRO A 351 8.25 -34.88 -2.94
N SER A 352 8.98 -35.46 -3.88
CA SER A 352 9.14 -36.91 -3.96
C SER A 352 9.83 -37.41 -2.68
N GLY A 353 9.05 -37.90 -1.71
CA GLY A 353 9.54 -38.75 -0.62
C GLY A 353 9.97 -38.09 0.69
N LEU A 354 9.76 -36.79 0.89
CA LEU A 354 9.88 -36.14 2.20
C LEU A 354 8.59 -35.38 2.47
N GLY A 355 7.96 -35.60 3.63
CA GLY A 355 6.68 -35.00 3.98
C GLY A 355 6.66 -33.47 3.80
N ILE A 356 5.45 -32.90 3.65
CA ILE A 356 5.21 -31.45 3.50
C ILE A 356 6.20 -30.70 4.40
N SER A 357 7.12 -29.96 3.77
CA SER A 357 8.13 -29.22 4.51
C SER A 357 7.41 -28.12 5.28
N ASN A 358 7.38 -28.20 6.61
CA ASN A 358 6.94 -27.12 7.48
C ASN A 358 7.96 -25.96 7.47
N ALA A 359 8.57 -25.64 6.33
CA ALA A 359 9.65 -24.65 6.21
C ALA A 359 9.17 -23.25 6.60
N VAL A 360 7.98 -22.83 6.16
CA VAL A 360 7.40 -21.55 6.59
C VAL A 360 7.18 -21.52 8.10
N TRP A 361 6.63 -22.59 8.68
CA TRP A 361 6.46 -22.69 10.12
C TRP A 361 7.82 -22.64 10.86
N GLN A 362 8.83 -23.37 10.39
CA GLN A 362 10.18 -23.34 10.96
C GLN A 362 10.83 -21.95 10.88
N ARG A 363 10.69 -21.25 9.74
CA ARG A 363 11.15 -19.86 9.58
C ARG A 363 10.47 -18.94 10.59
N ARG A 364 9.14 -19.02 10.72
CA ARG A 364 8.36 -18.24 11.68
C ARG A 364 8.74 -18.52 13.12
N THR A 365 8.83 -19.78 13.53
CA THR A 365 9.25 -20.16 14.88
C THR A 365 10.66 -19.63 15.18
N THR A 366 11.57 -19.69 14.19
CA THR A 366 12.91 -19.14 14.32
C THR A 366 12.88 -17.61 14.46
N ARG A 367 12.05 -16.90 13.69
CA ARG A 367 11.88 -15.43 13.82
C ARG A 367 11.31 -15.05 15.18
N GLN A 368 10.25 -15.72 15.63
CA GLN A 368 9.66 -15.49 16.95
C GLN A 368 10.66 -15.74 18.08
N ALA A 369 11.46 -16.81 17.99
CA ALA A 369 12.53 -17.08 18.95
C ALA A 369 13.60 -15.98 18.96
N LYS A 370 14.04 -15.49 17.79
CA LYS A 370 14.99 -14.38 17.67
C LYS A 370 14.42 -13.07 18.23
N GLN A 371 13.16 -12.74 17.93
CA GLN A 371 12.48 -11.58 18.47
C GLN A 371 12.38 -11.67 19.99
N PHE A 372 11.95 -12.81 20.54
CA PHE A 372 11.87 -13.02 21.98
C PHE A 372 13.24 -12.86 22.66
N GLN A 373 14.30 -13.43 22.06
CA GLN A 373 15.68 -13.24 22.54
C GLN A 373 16.13 -11.77 22.49
N GLN A 374 15.76 -11.04 21.44
CA GLN A 374 16.13 -9.62 21.30
C GLN A 374 15.36 -8.74 22.28
N SER A 375 14.05 -8.95 22.44
CA SER A 375 13.23 -8.24 23.44
C SER A 375 13.72 -8.55 24.86
N ALA A 376 14.10 -9.80 25.16
CA ALA A 376 14.70 -10.17 26.44
C ALA A 376 16.05 -9.45 26.67
N LYS A 377 16.93 -9.36 25.67
CA LYS A 377 18.19 -8.60 25.73
C LYS A 377 17.95 -7.09 25.95
N ASN A 378 16.99 -6.51 25.23
CA ASN A 378 16.61 -5.10 25.37
C ASN A 378 16.05 -4.82 26.78
N ALA A 379 15.20 -5.70 27.30
CA ALA A 379 14.66 -5.61 28.65
C ALA A 379 15.77 -5.72 29.72
N ALA A 380 16.69 -6.67 29.57
CA ALA A 380 17.84 -6.83 30.46
C ALA A 380 18.76 -5.58 30.43
N THR A 381 18.98 -5.00 29.26
CA THR A 381 19.78 -3.76 29.10
C THR A 381 19.11 -2.59 29.80
N ARG A 382 17.78 -2.41 29.63
CA ARG A 382 16.99 -1.37 30.32
C ARG A 382 17.03 -1.55 31.84
N ALA A 383 16.93 -2.79 32.33
CA ALA A 383 17.03 -3.11 33.75
C ALA A 383 18.44 -2.77 34.30
N ALA A 384 19.50 -3.11 33.57
CA ALA A 384 20.88 -2.79 33.97
C ALA A 384 21.13 -1.26 34.02
N THR A 385 20.55 -0.49 33.10
CA THR A 385 20.66 0.98 33.11
C THR A 385 19.75 1.68 34.13
N GLY A 386 18.67 1.02 34.56
CA GLY A 386 17.71 1.56 35.55
C GLY A 386 18.08 1.32 37.00
N VAL A 387 19.03 0.40 37.29
CA VAL A 387 19.47 0.04 38.65
C VAL A 387 20.69 0.88 39.11
N GLY A 388 21.05 1.93 38.38
CA GLY A 388 22.00 2.96 38.84
C GLY A 388 21.39 3.90 39.89
N LEU A 389 20.93 3.36 41.02
CA LEU A 389 20.49 4.14 42.18
C LEU A 389 21.72 4.61 42.97
N PHE A 390 21.78 5.93 43.12
CA PHE A 390 22.60 6.70 44.05
C PHE A 390 22.92 5.92 45.35
N LEU A 391 24.19 5.58 45.54
CA LEU A 391 24.74 5.43 46.88
C LEU A 391 25.06 6.85 47.37
N GLU A 392 24.09 7.51 48.01
CA GLU A 392 24.41 8.64 48.88
C GLU A 392 25.02 8.07 50.18
N ASP A 393 26.25 8.49 50.47
CA ASP A 393 26.94 8.21 51.72
C ASP A 393 26.16 8.78 52.93
N PRO A 394 26.19 8.12 54.10
CA PRO A 394 25.47 8.59 55.29
C PRO A 394 26.07 9.90 55.82
N PRO A 395 25.25 10.81 56.39
CA PRO A 395 25.73 12.13 56.78
C PRO A 395 26.68 12.08 57.97
N SER A 396 27.93 12.51 57.76
CA SER A 396 28.90 12.72 58.83
C SER A 396 28.53 13.97 59.64
N ASN A 397 28.17 13.75 60.89
CA ASN A 397 27.86 14.79 61.86
C ASN A 397 29.18 15.46 62.33
N LYS A 398 29.47 16.68 61.87
CA LYS A 398 30.54 17.54 62.43
C LYS A 398 30.00 18.94 62.72
N ARG A 399 29.78 19.20 64.02
CA ARG A 399 29.64 20.53 64.60
C ARG A 399 30.94 21.31 64.39
N SER A 400 30.89 22.43 63.67
CA SER A 400 31.94 23.45 63.68
C SER A 400 31.63 24.49 64.77
N ILE A 401 32.48 24.51 65.79
CA ILE A 401 32.55 25.55 66.82
C ILE A 401 33.28 26.75 66.20
N ASN A 402 32.64 27.91 66.16
CA ASN A 402 33.30 29.19 65.87
C ASN A 402 33.91 29.73 67.17
N VAL A 403 35.23 29.84 67.21
CA VAL A 403 35.97 30.63 68.21
C VAL A 403 36.53 31.85 67.47
N SER A 404 36.02 33.03 67.79
CA SER A 404 36.60 34.31 67.41
C SER A 404 37.73 34.67 68.37
N ALA A 405 38.95 34.80 67.87
CA ALA A 405 40.03 35.49 68.56
C ALA A 405 40.42 36.71 67.71
N GLY A 406 40.29 37.89 68.30
CA GLY A 406 40.68 39.15 67.67
C GLY A 406 42.18 39.41 67.71
N LYS A 407 42.60 40.31 66.82
CA LYS A 407 43.45 41.47 67.11
C LYS A 407 43.16 42.55 66.08
#